data_AF-A0A341BM60-F1
#
_entry.id   AF-A0A341BM60-F1
#
_cell.length_a   1.000
_cell.length_b   1.000
_cell.length_c   1.000
_cell.angle_alpha   90.00
_cell.angle_beta   90.00
_cell.angle_gamma   90.00
#
_symmetry.space_group_name_H-M   'P 1'
#
loop_
_entity.id
_entity.type
_entity.pdbx_description
1 polymer ?
#
loop_
_entity_poly.entity_id
_entity_poly.type
_entity_poly.pdbx_seq_one_letter_code
_entity_poly.pdbx_strand_id
1 'polypeptide(L)'
;MAASADLSKSSPTPNVIPSSDTANDAMDPFHACSILKQLKTMYDEGQLTDIVVEVDHGKTFSCHRNVLAAISPYFRSMFTSGLTESTQKEVRIVGVEAESMDLVLNYAYTSRVVLTEANVQALFTAASIFQIPSIQDQCAKYMISHLDPQNSIGVFIFADHYGHQELGDRSKEYIRKKFLCVTKEQEFLQLTKDQLISILDSDDLNVDREEHVYESIVRWFEHEQNEREVHLPEIFAKCIRFPLMEDTFIEKIPPQFAQAIAKSYVEKGPSSTNGCTQRLGMTASEMIICFDAAHKHSGKKQTVPCLDIFTGRVFKLCKPPNDLREVGILVSPDNDIYIAGGYRPSSSEVSIDHKAENDFWMYDHSTNRWLSKPSLLRARIGCKLVYCCGKMYAIGGRVYEGDGRNSLKSVECYDSRENCWTTVCAMPVAMEFHNAVEYKEKIYVLQGEFFLFYEPQKDYWGFLTPMTVPRIQGLAAVYKNSIYYIAGTCGNHQRMFTVEAYDIELNKWTRKKDFPCDESINPYLKLVLFQNKLHLFVRATQVTVEEHVFRTSRKNSLYQYDDITDQWMKVYETPDRLWDLGRHFECAVAKLYPQCLQKVL
;
A
#
# COMPACT_ATOMS: atom_id res chain seq x y z
N MET A 1 38.82 31.01 54.06
CA MET A 1 40.07 30.87 53.28
C MET A 1 39.89 31.77 52.07
N ALA A 2 40.42 32.99 52.17
CA ALA A 2 41.67 33.38 51.50
C ALA A 2 41.42 33.53 49.98
N ALA A 3 41.13 34.75 49.49
CA ALA A 3 42.14 35.76 49.11
C ALA A 3 42.74 35.41 47.72
N SER A 4 42.97 36.31 46.77
CA SER A 4 42.86 37.78 46.68
C SER A 4 43.48 38.19 45.33
N ALA A 5 42.97 39.29 44.75
CA ALA A 5 43.71 40.37 44.06
C ALA A 5 44.51 40.02 42.76
N ASP A 6 44.75 40.89 41.76
CA ASP A 6 44.77 42.36 41.60
C ASP A 6 44.47 42.69 40.11
N LEU A 7 43.65 43.69 39.71
CA LEU A 7 43.75 45.17 39.78
C LEU A 7 44.68 45.84 38.74
N SER A 8 44.08 46.64 37.83
CA SER A 8 44.44 48.05 37.53
C SER A 8 43.46 48.62 36.48
N LYS A 9 42.49 49.49 36.84
CA LYS A 9 42.52 50.97 37.04
C LYS A 9 42.84 51.79 35.78
N SER A 10 41.84 52.50 35.22
CA SER A 10 41.71 53.98 35.28
C SER A 10 40.57 54.54 34.40
N SER A 11 39.77 55.45 34.98
CA SER A 11 38.74 56.35 34.42
C SER A 11 39.36 57.65 33.82
N PRO A 12 38.66 58.69 33.28
CA PRO A 12 37.22 58.95 33.05
C PRO A 12 36.87 59.58 31.65
N THR A 13 35.57 59.87 31.46
CA THR A 13 34.79 60.45 30.33
C THR A 13 35.27 61.78 29.71
N PRO A 14 34.74 62.18 28.52
CA PRO A 14 33.57 63.06 28.50
C PRO A 14 32.49 62.74 27.44
N ASN A 15 31.26 62.59 27.94
CA ASN A 15 29.97 63.04 27.43
C ASN A 15 29.78 63.57 25.97
N VAL A 16 28.71 63.01 25.38
CA VAL A 16 27.73 63.52 24.38
C VAL A 16 28.02 63.28 22.89
N ILE A 17 27.22 62.40 22.26
CA ILE A 17 26.21 62.63 21.20
C ILE A 17 25.54 61.26 20.90
N PRO A 18 24.22 61.16 20.61
CA PRO A 18 23.49 59.90 20.65
C PRO A 18 23.67 59.12 19.34
N SER A 19 24.07 57.86 19.45
CA SER A 19 23.95 56.88 18.36
C SER A 19 22.50 56.39 18.28
N SER A 20 21.67 57.09 17.52
CA SER A 20 20.54 56.46 16.85
C SER A 20 21.12 55.55 15.78
N ASP A 21 20.93 54.24 15.92
CA ASP A 21 20.74 53.29 14.80
C ASP A 21 20.62 51.87 15.38
N THR A 22 19.53 51.61 16.10
CA THR A 22 18.97 50.27 16.14
C THR A 22 18.17 50.12 14.85
N ALA A 23 18.82 49.63 13.79
CA ALA A 23 18.14 49.27 12.56
C ALA A 23 17.07 48.21 12.86
N ASN A 24 15.81 48.61 12.84
CA ASN A 24 14.68 47.68 12.84
C ASN A 24 14.59 47.08 11.42
N ASP A 25 15.15 45.90 11.21
CA ASP A 25 14.94 45.11 10.00
C ASP A 25 13.48 44.61 9.96
N ALA A 26 12.59 45.42 9.41
CA ALA A 26 11.20 45.04 9.14
C ALA A 26 11.12 44.34 7.77
N MET A 27 10.95 43.01 7.78
CA MET A 27 10.72 42.21 6.57
C MET A 27 9.21 42.00 6.35
N ASP A 28 8.70 42.37 5.17
CA ASP A 28 7.34 42.03 4.72
C ASP A 28 7.31 40.59 4.16
N PRO A 29 6.68 39.61 4.84
CA PRO A 29 6.65 38.21 4.41
C PRO A 29 5.83 37.98 3.14
N PHE A 30 4.99 38.94 2.72
CA PHE A 30 4.12 38.79 1.54
C PHE A 30 4.65 39.47 0.28
N HIS A 31 5.75 40.23 0.39
CA HIS A 31 6.30 41.02 -0.71
C HIS A 31 6.57 40.17 -1.97
N ALA A 32 7.24 39.03 -1.82
CA ALA A 32 7.54 38.12 -2.94
C ALA A 32 6.29 37.58 -3.64
N CYS A 33 5.25 37.21 -2.88
CA CYS A 33 3.98 36.75 -3.43
C CYS A 33 3.24 37.87 -4.16
N SER A 34 3.29 39.10 -3.64
CA SER A 34 2.70 40.27 -4.28
C SER A 34 3.38 40.60 -5.61
N ILE A 35 4.72 40.58 -5.66
CA ILE A 35 5.49 40.78 -6.90
C ILE A 35 5.13 39.70 -7.93
N LEU A 36 5.14 38.43 -7.53
CA LEU A 36 4.87 37.33 -8.46
C LEU A 36 3.45 37.41 -9.05
N LYS A 37 2.46 37.80 -8.23
CA LYS A 37 1.10 38.07 -8.71
C LYS A 37 1.05 39.19 -9.74
N GLN A 38 1.76 40.30 -9.50
CA GLN A 38 1.81 41.40 -10.45
C GLN A 38 2.52 41.00 -11.76
N LEU A 39 3.61 40.24 -11.68
CA LEU A 39 4.29 39.70 -12.86
C LEU A 39 3.37 38.76 -13.66
N LYS A 40 2.55 37.95 -12.99
CA LYS A 40 1.53 37.13 -13.65
C LYS A 40 0.48 37.99 -14.37
N THR A 41 -0.03 39.05 -13.73
CA THR A 41 -0.95 39.99 -14.38
C THR A 41 -0.34 40.63 -15.62
N MET A 42 0.92 41.10 -15.54
CA MET A 42 1.63 41.67 -16.69
C MET A 42 1.81 40.65 -17.81
N TYR A 43 2.09 39.39 -17.47
CA TYR A 43 2.19 38.29 -18.45
C TYR A 43 0.85 38.03 -19.14
N ASP A 44 -0.26 37.97 -18.39
CA ASP A 44 -1.59 37.74 -18.94
C ASP A 44 -2.07 38.89 -19.85
N GLU A 45 -1.64 40.12 -19.55
CA GLU A 45 -1.92 41.32 -20.35
C GLU A 45 -0.91 41.54 -21.50
N GLY A 46 0.13 40.71 -21.62
CA GLY A 46 1.19 40.86 -22.63
C GLY A 46 2.02 42.15 -22.46
N GLN A 47 2.10 42.69 -21.25
CA GLN A 47 2.85 43.90 -20.94
C GLN A 47 4.30 43.57 -20.63
N LEU A 48 5.22 44.41 -21.09
CA LEU A 48 6.67 44.31 -20.80
C LEU A 48 7.34 42.99 -21.21
N THR A 49 6.68 42.16 -22.02
CA THR A 49 7.28 40.94 -22.57
C THR A 49 8.38 41.28 -23.57
N ASP A 50 9.58 40.76 -23.35
CA ASP A 50 10.83 41.09 -24.05
C ASP A 50 11.43 39.90 -24.81
N ILE A 51 10.70 38.78 -24.86
CA ILE A 51 11.02 37.60 -25.67
C ILE A 51 9.76 36.85 -26.10
N VAL A 52 9.82 36.24 -27.29
CA VAL A 52 8.84 35.30 -27.82
C VAL A 52 9.50 33.92 -27.93
N VAL A 53 8.91 32.91 -27.30
CA VAL A 53 9.37 31.51 -27.38
C VAL A 53 8.44 30.74 -28.31
N GLU A 54 8.98 30.26 -29.42
CA GLU A 54 8.31 29.32 -30.33
C GLU A 54 8.64 27.89 -29.93
N VAL A 55 7.63 27.04 -29.79
CA VAL A 55 7.78 25.60 -29.52
C VAL A 55 7.31 24.75 -30.71
N ASP A 56 7.38 23.44 -30.57
CA ASP A 56 6.98 22.53 -31.65
C ASP A 56 5.53 22.79 -32.11
N HIS A 57 5.30 22.55 -33.40
CA HIS A 57 4.05 22.88 -34.10
C HIS A 57 3.73 24.38 -34.19
N GLY A 58 4.71 25.26 -33.96
CA GLY A 58 4.65 26.69 -34.28
C GLY A 58 3.85 27.54 -33.29
N LYS A 59 3.57 27.04 -32.08
CA LYS A 59 2.91 27.83 -31.04
C LYS A 59 3.93 28.77 -30.39
N THR A 60 3.56 30.04 -30.23
CA THR A 60 4.42 31.08 -29.68
C THR A 60 3.93 31.61 -28.34
N PHE A 61 4.85 31.89 -27.41
CA PHE A 61 4.57 32.45 -26.09
C PHE A 61 5.37 33.73 -25.88
N SER A 62 4.69 34.86 -25.61
CA SER A 62 5.37 36.11 -25.24
C SER A 62 5.59 36.14 -23.73
N CYS A 63 6.83 36.31 -23.28
CA CYS A 63 7.20 36.19 -21.88
C CYS A 63 8.34 37.15 -21.49
N HIS A 64 8.70 37.14 -20.21
CA HIS A 64 9.76 37.98 -19.65
C HIS A 64 11.07 37.18 -19.48
N ARG A 65 12.17 37.66 -20.06
CA ARG A 65 13.50 37.06 -19.95
C ARG A 65 13.96 36.92 -18.51
N ASN A 66 13.69 37.92 -17.68
CA ASN A 66 14.09 37.92 -16.27
C ASN A 66 13.41 36.79 -15.48
N VAL A 67 12.11 36.55 -15.71
CA VAL A 67 11.36 35.47 -15.03
C VAL A 67 11.86 34.11 -15.50
N LEU A 68 12.05 33.93 -16.81
CA LEU A 68 12.60 32.70 -17.37
C LEU A 68 14.02 32.42 -16.89
N ALA A 69 14.90 33.43 -16.86
CA ALA A 69 16.26 33.30 -16.35
C ALA A 69 16.31 33.06 -14.83
N ALA A 70 15.34 33.55 -14.08
CA ALA A 70 15.26 33.31 -12.64
C ALA A 70 14.89 31.87 -12.31
N ILE A 71 14.00 31.26 -13.10
CA ILE A 71 13.49 29.90 -12.84
C ILE A 71 14.36 28.79 -13.46
N SER A 72 15.11 29.10 -14.53
CA SER A 72 15.81 28.12 -15.35
C SER A 72 17.27 28.53 -15.65
N PRO A 73 18.26 27.74 -15.24
CA PRO A 73 19.65 27.92 -15.62
C PRO A 73 19.88 27.83 -17.14
N TYR A 74 19.06 27.04 -17.85
CA TYR A 74 19.09 26.96 -19.31
C TYR A 74 18.76 28.32 -19.95
N PHE A 75 17.63 28.93 -19.58
CA PHE A 75 17.26 30.26 -20.09
C PHE A 75 18.21 31.35 -19.63
N ARG A 76 18.69 31.28 -18.37
CA ARG A 76 19.71 32.20 -17.88
C ARG A 76 20.95 32.16 -18.76
N SER A 77 21.50 30.97 -19.02
CA SER A 77 22.69 30.80 -19.85
C SER A 77 22.44 31.27 -21.28
N MET A 78 21.26 30.95 -21.85
CA MET A 78 20.87 31.42 -23.18
C MET A 78 20.87 32.96 -23.27
N PHE A 79 20.30 33.65 -22.29
CA PHE A 79 20.20 35.11 -22.31
C PHE A 79 21.49 35.83 -21.90
N THR A 80 22.40 35.18 -21.16
CA THR A 80 23.66 35.81 -20.69
C THR A 80 24.92 35.32 -21.41
N SER A 81 24.84 34.34 -22.32
CA SER A 81 26.01 33.75 -22.99
C SER A 81 26.69 34.63 -24.03
N GLY A 82 26.07 35.74 -24.44
CA GLY A 82 26.59 36.62 -25.50
C GLY A 82 26.52 36.04 -26.91
N LEU A 83 25.86 34.89 -27.09
CA LEU A 83 25.56 34.27 -28.39
C LEU A 83 24.35 34.97 -29.06
N THR A 84 24.06 34.61 -30.31
CA THR A 84 22.98 35.20 -31.12
C THR A 84 21.64 35.29 -30.39
N GLU A 85 21.29 34.24 -29.66
CA GLU A 85 20.08 34.03 -28.88
C GLU A 85 19.92 35.05 -27.75
N SER A 86 21.03 35.61 -27.24
CA SER A 86 20.99 36.65 -26.20
C SER A 86 20.39 37.97 -26.72
N THR A 87 20.46 38.21 -28.04
CA THR A 87 19.97 39.45 -28.67
C THR A 87 18.70 39.28 -29.50
N GLN A 88 18.32 38.04 -29.83
CA GLN A 88 17.13 37.74 -30.64
C GLN A 88 15.84 37.90 -29.84
N LYS A 89 14.84 38.61 -30.40
CA LYS A 89 13.52 38.76 -29.77
C LYS A 89 12.66 37.49 -29.81
N GLU A 90 12.99 36.55 -30.70
CA GLU A 90 12.26 35.30 -30.90
C GLU A 90 13.25 34.14 -30.85
N VAL A 91 12.91 33.09 -30.09
CA VAL A 91 13.73 31.89 -29.92
C VAL A 91 12.87 30.66 -30.14
N ARG A 92 13.37 29.72 -30.95
CA ARG A 92 12.71 28.45 -31.22
C ARG A 92 13.32 27.33 -30.39
N ILE A 93 12.47 26.61 -29.67
CA ILE A 93 12.83 25.45 -28.84
C ILE A 93 12.22 24.19 -29.48
N VAL A 94 13.07 23.21 -29.77
CA VAL A 94 12.69 21.94 -30.41
C VAL A 94 12.61 20.85 -29.34
N GLY A 95 11.65 19.94 -29.46
CA GLY A 95 11.46 18.80 -28.57
C GLY A 95 10.60 19.11 -27.33
N VAL A 96 9.81 20.18 -27.38
CA VAL A 96 8.92 20.59 -26.28
C VAL A 96 7.53 20.86 -26.81
N GLU A 97 6.55 20.18 -26.24
CA GLU A 97 5.14 20.36 -26.58
C GLU A 97 4.58 21.67 -26.01
N ALA A 98 3.63 22.25 -26.75
CA ALA A 98 2.90 23.46 -26.37
C ALA A 98 2.27 23.40 -24.97
N GLU A 99 1.69 22.27 -24.59
CA GLU A 99 1.04 22.10 -23.28
C GLU A 99 2.06 22.07 -22.15
N SER A 100 3.19 21.38 -22.36
CA SER A 100 4.29 21.34 -21.39
C SER A 100 4.91 22.71 -21.18
N MET A 101 5.12 23.48 -22.25
CA MET A 101 5.64 24.84 -22.14
C MET A 101 4.67 25.77 -21.38
N ASP A 102 3.37 25.65 -21.63
CA ASP A 102 2.34 26.41 -20.90
C ASP A 102 2.37 26.11 -19.40
N LEU A 103 2.53 24.83 -19.02
CA LEU A 103 2.67 24.43 -17.62
C LEU A 103 3.95 24.96 -16.96
N VAL A 104 5.08 24.95 -17.68
CA VAL A 104 6.34 25.54 -17.17
C VAL A 104 6.19 27.06 -16.99
N LEU A 105 5.55 27.76 -17.92
CA LEU A 105 5.29 29.20 -17.80
C LEU A 105 4.34 29.48 -16.64
N ASN A 106 3.24 28.74 -16.52
CA ASN A 106 2.33 28.86 -15.39
C ASN A 106 3.05 28.64 -14.06
N TYR A 107 3.96 27.66 -13.98
CA TYR A 107 4.81 27.49 -12.80
C TYR A 107 5.74 28.68 -12.56
N ALA A 108 6.38 29.21 -13.59
CA ALA A 108 7.29 30.35 -13.48
C ALA A 108 6.60 31.60 -12.88
N TYR A 109 5.32 31.81 -13.20
CA TYR A 109 4.56 32.97 -12.72
C TYR A 109 3.63 32.69 -11.52
N THR A 110 3.39 31.44 -11.13
CA THR A 110 2.44 31.11 -10.04
C THR A 110 3.01 30.17 -8.98
N SER A 111 4.15 29.54 -9.25
CA SER A 111 4.74 28.45 -8.47
C SER A 111 3.81 27.24 -8.29
N ARG A 112 2.85 27.04 -9.20
CA ARG A 112 1.92 25.91 -9.21
C ARG A 112 2.01 25.14 -10.52
N VAL A 113 1.92 23.82 -10.42
CA VAL A 113 1.83 22.89 -11.56
C VAL A 113 0.65 21.96 -11.31
N VAL A 114 -0.13 21.69 -12.35
CA VAL A 114 -1.20 20.69 -12.34
C VAL A 114 -0.71 19.46 -13.10
N LEU A 115 -0.54 18.35 -12.39
CA LEU A 115 -0.03 17.09 -12.93
C LEU A 115 -1.18 16.12 -13.21
N THR A 116 -1.08 15.42 -14.34
CA THR A 116 -2.00 14.37 -14.79
C THR A 116 -1.18 13.25 -15.43
N GLU A 117 -1.76 12.07 -15.59
CA GLU A 117 -1.10 10.94 -16.26
C GLU A 117 -0.68 11.28 -17.70
N ALA A 118 -1.46 12.09 -18.40
CA ALA A 118 -1.19 12.47 -19.78
C ALA A 118 -0.02 13.47 -19.91
N ASN A 119 0.15 14.38 -18.95
CA ASN A 119 1.13 15.46 -19.07
C ASN A 119 2.45 15.20 -18.33
N VAL A 120 2.50 14.27 -17.37
CA VAL A 120 3.63 14.17 -16.43
C VAL A 120 4.95 13.83 -17.12
N GLN A 121 4.95 12.93 -18.11
CA GLN A 121 6.17 12.53 -18.83
C GLN A 121 6.69 13.63 -19.74
N ALA A 122 5.80 14.28 -20.51
CA ALA A 122 6.14 15.39 -21.39
C ALA A 122 6.66 16.60 -20.58
N LEU A 123 6.02 16.91 -19.45
CA LEU A 123 6.45 17.98 -18.57
C LEU A 123 7.78 17.65 -17.88
N PHE A 124 8.01 16.41 -17.45
CA PHE A 124 9.30 15.99 -16.89
C PHE A 124 10.41 16.16 -17.93
N THR A 125 10.15 15.79 -19.18
CA THR A 125 11.08 15.97 -20.31
C THR A 125 11.43 17.45 -20.50
N ALA A 126 10.41 18.32 -20.59
CA ALA A 126 10.58 19.76 -20.69
C ALA A 126 11.35 20.36 -19.50
N ALA A 127 11.04 19.94 -18.27
CA ALA A 127 11.73 20.37 -17.07
C ALA A 127 13.21 19.93 -17.06
N SER A 128 13.52 18.79 -17.66
CA SER A 128 14.89 18.30 -17.81
C SER A 128 15.67 19.12 -18.84
N ILE A 129 15.05 19.44 -19.98
CA ILE A 129 15.62 20.34 -21.00
C ILE A 129 15.89 21.73 -20.40
N PHE A 130 14.91 22.28 -19.68
CA PHE A 130 15.01 23.61 -19.08
C PHE A 130 15.77 23.64 -17.75
N GLN A 131 16.24 22.49 -17.25
CA GLN A 131 16.99 22.37 -15.99
C GLN A 131 16.22 22.98 -14.80
N ILE A 132 14.97 22.56 -14.59
CA ILE A 132 14.11 23.00 -13.49
C ILE A 132 13.87 21.83 -12.52
N PRO A 133 14.76 21.59 -11.52
CA PRO A 133 14.68 20.43 -10.63
C PRO A 133 13.38 20.37 -9.83
N SER A 134 12.83 21.52 -9.43
CA SER A 134 11.60 21.56 -8.64
C SER A 134 10.40 20.96 -9.37
N ILE A 135 10.32 21.09 -10.71
CA ILE A 135 9.27 20.45 -11.51
C ILE A 135 9.60 18.96 -11.69
N GLN A 136 10.87 18.61 -11.97
CA GLN A 136 11.30 17.21 -12.09
C GLN A 136 10.94 16.41 -10.82
N ASP A 137 11.25 16.94 -9.63
CA ASP A 137 10.95 16.30 -8.35
C ASP A 137 9.45 16.12 -8.12
N GLN A 138 8.62 17.09 -8.54
CA GLN A 138 7.16 16.99 -8.44
C GLN A 138 6.61 15.93 -9.39
N CYS A 139 7.07 15.89 -10.64
CA CYS A 139 6.71 14.88 -11.61
C CYS A 139 7.17 13.47 -11.15
N ALA A 140 8.39 13.34 -10.61
CA ALA A 140 8.90 12.09 -10.06
C ALA A 140 8.04 11.59 -8.89
N LYS A 141 7.70 12.47 -7.94
CA LYS A 141 6.79 12.13 -6.83
C LYS A 141 5.42 11.70 -7.31
N TYR A 142 4.88 12.37 -8.33
CA TYR A 142 3.61 12.00 -8.93
C TYR A 142 3.68 10.59 -9.55
N MET A 143 4.68 10.31 -10.40
CA MET A 143 4.89 8.98 -11.00
C MET A 143 5.07 7.89 -9.94
N ILE A 144 5.87 8.12 -8.88
CA ILE A 144 6.07 7.16 -7.78
C ILE A 144 4.74 6.84 -7.08
N SER A 145 3.88 7.85 -6.89
CA SER A 145 2.58 7.65 -6.22
C SER A 145 1.54 6.93 -7.08
N HIS A 146 1.74 6.84 -8.39
CA HIS A 146 0.84 6.19 -9.36
C HIS A 146 1.50 4.99 -10.05
N LEU A 147 2.46 4.32 -9.39
CA LEU A 147 3.06 3.08 -9.90
C LEU A 147 2.05 1.92 -9.88
N ASP A 148 1.90 1.26 -11.03
CA ASP A 148 1.04 0.12 -11.31
C ASP A 148 1.84 -0.95 -12.09
N PRO A 149 1.48 -2.25 -12.04
CA PRO A 149 2.20 -3.26 -12.82
C PRO A 149 2.29 -2.92 -14.31
N GLN A 150 1.28 -2.25 -14.87
CA GLN A 150 1.23 -1.89 -16.29
C GLN A 150 2.19 -0.76 -16.70
N ASN A 151 2.52 0.16 -15.79
CA ASN A 151 3.36 1.33 -16.09
C ASN A 151 4.75 1.29 -15.45
N SER A 152 4.98 0.36 -14.50
CA SER A 152 6.19 0.35 -13.68
C SER A 152 7.49 0.14 -14.47
N ILE A 153 7.43 -0.65 -15.56
CA ILE A 153 8.57 -0.86 -16.46
C ILE A 153 8.85 0.39 -17.28
N GLY A 154 7.83 1.01 -17.88
CA GLY A 154 7.95 2.26 -18.61
C GLY A 154 8.53 3.38 -17.75
N VAL A 155 8.05 3.54 -16.51
CA VAL A 155 8.60 4.53 -15.56
C VAL A 155 10.06 4.21 -15.20
N PHE A 156 10.41 2.93 -15.04
CA PHE A 156 11.79 2.53 -14.80
C PHE A 156 12.72 2.86 -15.98
N ILE A 157 12.33 2.50 -17.21
CA ILE A 157 13.08 2.81 -18.44
C ILE A 157 13.23 4.33 -18.59
N PHE A 158 12.15 5.08 -18.33
CA PHE A 158 12.14 6.54 -18.37
C PHE A 158 13.12 7.14 -17.35
N ALA A 159 13.12 6.65 -16.12
CA ALA A 159 14.03 7.13 -15.08
C ALA A 159 15.50 6.85 -15.41
N ASP A 160 15.79 5.68 -15.99
CA ASP A 160 17.12 5.28 -16.45
C ASP A 160 17.62 6.19 -17.59
N HIS A 161 16.74 6.51 -18.55
CA HIS A 161 17.05 7.42 -19.66
C HIS A 161 17.48 8.82 -19.18
N TYR A 162 16.78 9.37 -18.19
CA TYR A 162 17.10 10.70 -17.62
C TYR A 162 18.10 10.65 -16.45
N GLY A 163 18.57 9.46 -16.06
CA GLY A 163 19.50 9.27 -14.94
C GLY A 163 18.92 9.67 -13.57
N HIS A 164 17.59 9.74 -13.43
CA HIS A 164 16.93 10.17 -12.20
C HIS A 164 16.89 9.03 -11.17
N GLN A 165 17.90 8.99 -10.29
CA GLN A 165 18.16 7.88 -9.36
C GLN A 165 16.97 7.52 -8.46
N GLU A 166 16.34 8.50 -7.77
CA GLU A 166 15.25 8.19 -6.83
C GLU A 166 14.06 7.52 -7.53
N LEU A 167 13.61 8.05 -8.66
CA LEU A 167 12.56 7.46 -9.49
C LEU A 167 12.94 6.05 -9.98
N GLY A 168 14.18 5.86 -10.43
CA GLY A 168 14.68 4.56 -10.89
C GLY A 168 14.70 3.51 -9.78
N ASP A 169 15.20 3.86 -8.60
CA ASP A 169 15.27 2.96 -7.45
C ASP A 169 13.89 2.58 -6.93
N ARG A 170 12.96 3.54 -6.83
CA ARG A 170 11.57 3.28 -6.41
C ARG A 170 10.82 2.43 -7.41
N SER A 171 11.04 2.64 -8.71
CA SER A 171 10.43 1.83 -9.76
C SER A 171 10.97 0.40 -9.73
N LYS A 172 12.29 0.20 -9.57
CA LYS A 172 12.91 -1.12 -9.38
C LYS A 172 12.39 -1.82 -8.13
N GLU A 173 12.27 -1.11 -7.02
CA GLU A 173 11.71 -1.67 -5.77
C GLU A 173 10.27 -2.17 -5.98
N TYR A 174 9.44 -1.38 -6.67
CA TYR A 174 8.08 -1.78 -7.01
C TYR A 174 8.05 -3.03 -7.90
N ILE A 175 8.86 -3.05 -8.98
CA ILE A 175 8.97 -4.19 -9.89
C ILE A 175 9.38 -5.45 -9.12
N ARG A 176 10.33 -5.36 -8.19
CA ARG A 176 10.76 -6.51 -7.38
C ARG A 176 9.65 -7.04 -6.49
N LYS A 177 8.86 -6.14 -5.87
CA LYS A 177 7.73 -6.49 -5.00
C LYS A 177 6.57 -7.12 -5.77
N LYS A 178 6.29 -6.65 -6.99
CA LYS A 178 5.17 -7.09 -7.84
C LYS A 178 5.59 -7.91 -9.06
N PHE A 179 6.75 -8.56 -8.97
CA PHE A 179 7.42 -9.20 -10.09
C PHE A 179 6.51 -10.15 -10.90
N LEU A 180 5.77 -11.04 -10.23
CA LEU A 180 4.86 -11.99 -10.90
C LEU A 180 3.72 -11.34 -11.70
N CYS A 181 3.31 -10.12 -11.34
CA CYS A 181 2.32 -9.37 -12.11
C CYS A 181 3.00 -8.63 -13.28
N VAL A 182 4.14 -8.00 -13.02
CA VAL A 182 4.89 -7.20 -13.99
C VAL A 182 5.42 -8.04 -15.17
N THR A 183 5.86 -9.28 -14.93
CA THR A 183 6.38 -10.17 -16.00
C THR A 183 5.34 -10.56 -17.05
N LYS A 184 4.05 -10.42 -16.73
CA LYS A 184 2.94 -10.69 -17.66
C LYS A 184 2.70 -9.55 -18.64
N GLU A 185 3.07 -8.33 -18.26
CA GLU A 185 2.84 -7.12 -19.05
C GLU A 185 3.74 -7.05 -20.29
N GLN A 186 3.30 -6.30 -21.32
CA GLN A 186 4.01 -6.20 -22.59
C GLN A 186 5.31 -5.38 -22.50
N GLU A 187 5.31 -4.34 -21.65
CA GLU A 187 6.49 -3.48 -21.47
C GLU A 187 7.71 -4.24 -20.96
N PHE A 188 7.51 -5.33 -20.21
CA PHE A 188 8.60 -6.20 -19.75
C PHE A 188 9.46 -6.74 -20.91
N LEU A 189 8.85 -6.96 -22.08
CA LEU A 189 9.56 -7.48 -23.25
C LEU A 189 10.48 -6.44 -23.90
N GLN A 190 10.32 -5.16 -23.58
CA GLN A 190 11.10 -4.04 -24.12
C GLN A 190 12.39 -3.77 -23.33
N LEU A 191 12.59 -4.44 -22.19
CA LEU A 191 13.79 -4.27 -21.37
C LEU A 191 15.05 -4.62 -22.16
N THR A 192 16.10 -3.80 -22.01
CA THR A 192 17.43 -4.15 -22.49
C THR A 192 18.06 -5.22 -21.60
N LYS A 193 19.11 -5.89 -22.10
CA LYS A 193 19.83 -6.94 -21.33
C LYS A 193 20.31 -6.44 -19.95
N ASP A 194 20.84 -5.23 -19.88
CA ASP A 194 21.47 -4.69 -18.68
C ASP A 194 20.41 -4.28 -17.65
N GLN A 195 19.30 -3.69 -18.14
CA GLN A 195 18.13 -3.40 -17.35
C GLN A 195 17.50 -4.67 -16.76
N LEU A 196 17.35 -5.72 -17.58
CA LEU A 196 16.82 -7.02 -17.15
C LEU A 196 17.69 -7.64 -16.06
N ILE A 197 19.01 -7.71 -16.26
CA ILE A 197 19.94 -8.24 -15.26
C ILE A 197 19.86 -7.42 -13.96
N SER A 198 19.76 -6.08 -14.04
CA SER A 198 19.66 -5.22 -12.85
C SER A 198 18.42 -5.48 -11.98
N ILE A 199 17.36 -6.02 -12.58
CA ILE A 199 16.13 -6.43 -11.88
C ILE A 199 16.29 -7.87 -11.36
N LEU A 200 16.70 -8.79 -12.23
CA LEU A 200 16.67 -10.24 -11.98
C LEU A 200 17.78 -10.75 -11.04
N ASP A 201 18.91 -10.05 -10.93
CA ASP A 201 20.02 -10.45 -10.04
C ASP A 201 19.68 -10.27 -8.54
N SER A 202 18.62 -9.54 -8.21
CA SER A 202 18.28 -9.17 -6.83
C SER A 202 17.77 -10.33 -5.96
N ASP A 203 18.26 -10.41 -4.72
CA ASP A 203 17.73 -11.29 -3.66
C ASP A 203 16.30 -10.92 -3.23
N ASP A 204 15.90 -9.66 -3.40
CA ASP A 204 14.63 -9.11 -2.90
C ASP A 204 13.43 -9.39 -3.82
N LEU A 205 13.61 -10.22 -4.86
CA LEU A 205 12.53 -10.57 -5.77
C LEU A 205 11.43 -11.38 -5.07
N ASN A 206 10.19 -10.94 -5.27
CA ASN A 206 9.01 -11.62 -4.75
C ASN A 206 8.57 -12.75 -5.69
N VAL A 207 9.34 -13.84 -5.70
CA VAL A 207 9.03 -15.10 -6.38
C VAL A 207 9.01 -16.24 -5.37
N ASP A 208 8.00 -17.10 -5.41
CA ASP A 208 7.91 -18.30 -4.58
C ASP A 208 8.80 -19.44 -5.10
N ARG A 209 9.18 -19.37 -6.39
CA ARG A 209 9.89 -20.41 -7.13
C ARG A 209 10.88 -19.80 -8.12
N GLU A 210 12.09 -20.35 -8.20
CA GLU A 210 13.12 -19.86 -9.13
C GLU A 210 12.73 -20.11 -10.60
N GLU A 211 11.84 -21.08 -10.84
CA GLU A 211 11.25 -21.37 -12.15
C GLU A 211 10.54 -20.15 -12.75
N HIS A 212 9.94 -19.28 -11.94
CA HIS A 212 9.31 -18.05 -12.46
C HIS A 212 10.32 -17.05 -13.00
N VAL A 213 11.54 -17.03 -12.46
CA VAL A 213 12.63 -16.21 -13.02
C VAL A 213 13.04 -16.76 -14.37
N TYR A 214 13.22 -18.09 -14.47
CA TYR A 214 13.50 -18.76 -15.75
C TYR A 214 12.41 -18.49 -16.80
N GLU A 215 11.13 -18.69 -16.45
CA GLU A 215 9.99 -18.46 -17.34
C GLU A 215 9.93 -17.01 -17.83
N SER A 216 10.24 -16.04 -16.97
CA SER A 216 10.29 -14.63 -17.35
C SER A 216 11.39 -14.34 -18.39
N ILE A 217 12.57 -14.95 -18.24
CA ILE A 217 13.68 -14.79 -19.19
C ILE A 217 13.33 -15.47 -20.52
N VAL A 218 12.72 -16.65 -20.49
CA VAL A 218 12.26 -17.33 -21.72
C VAL A 218 11.24 -16.47 -22.46
N ARG A 219 10.25 -15.91 -21.76
CA ARG A 219 9.24 -15.02 -22.35
C ARG A 219 9.89 -13.77 -22.97
N TRP A 220 10.88 -13.17 -22.30
CA TRP A 220 11.65 -12.05 -22.85
C TRP A 220 12.44 -12.48 -24.10
N PHE A 221 13.10 -13.63 -24.07
CA PHE A 221 13.86 -14.14 -25.21
C PHE A 221 12.98 -14.45 -26.43
N GLU A 222 11.82 -15.08 -26.22
CA GLU A 222 10.90 -15.47 -27.29
C GLU A 222 10.37 -14.29 -28.12
N HIS A 223 10.38 -13.07 -27.57
CA HIS A 223 9.96 -11.87 -28.29
C HIS A 223 10.92 -11.49 -29.43
N GLU A 224 12.25 -11.61 -29.22
CA GLU A 224 13.29 -11.25 -30.19
C GLU A 224 14.43 -12.28 -30.18
N GLN A 225 14.14 -13.50 -30.63
CA GLN A 225 15.07 -14.61 -30.54
C GLN A 225 16.43 -14.34 -31.22
N ASN A 226 16.41 -13.70 -32.39
CA ASN A 226 17.61 -13.52 -33.22
C ASN A 226 18.67 -12.60 -32.59
N GLU A 227 18.25 -11.53 -31.91
CA GLU A 227 19.18 -10.57 -31.29
C GLU A 227 19.57 -11.00 -29.87
N ARG A 228 18.65 -11.65 -29.15
CA ARG A 228 18.81 -11.98 -27.73
C ARG A 228 19.55 -13.30 -27.47
N GLU A 229 19.72 -14.17 -28.47
CA GLU A 229 20.39 -15.47 -28.32
C GLU A 229 21.83 -15.32 -27.81
N VAL A 230 22.54 -14.28 -28.25
CA VAL A 230 23.91 -13.99 -27.83
C VAL A 230 24.00 -13.63 -26.34
N HIS A 231 22.95 -13.05 -25.77
CA HIS A 231 22.92 -12.59 -24.38
C HIS A 231 22.43 -13.65 -23.39
N LEU A 232 21.77 -14.72 -23.86
CA LEU A 232 21.20 -15.76 -23.01
C LEU A 232 22.19 -16.41 -22.02
N PRO A 233 23.41 -16.82 -22.42
CA PRO A 233 24.34 -17.47 -21.49
C PRO A 233 24.73 -16.54 -20.32
N GLU A 234 24.95 -15.25 -20.59
CA GLU A 234 25.29 -14.27 -19.57
C GLU A 234 24.12 -14.01 -18.62
N ILE A 235 22.90 -13.88 -19.15
CA ILE A 235 21.69 -13.66 -18.35
C ILE A 235 21.44 -14.87 -17.45
N PHE A 236 21.49 -16.10 -17.97
CA PHE A 236 21.32 -17.30 -17.16
C PHE A 236 22.40 -17.45 -16.10
N ALA A 237 23.66 -17.14 -16.43
CA ALA A 237 24.77 -17.23 -15.48
C ALA A 237 24.59 -16.29 -14.27
N LYS A 238 24.06 -15.08 -14.49
CA LYS A 238 23.90 -14.06 -13.44
C LYS A 238 22.56 -14.21 -12.73
N CYS A 239 21.48 -14.42 -13.47
CA CYS A 239 20.13 -14.24 -12.95
C CYS A 239 19.48 -15.52 -12.44
N ILE A 240 19.90 -16.73 -12.83
CA ILE A 240 19.22 -17.97 -12.42
C ILE A 240 20.01 -18.71 -11.35
N ARG A 241 19.31 -19.08 -10.27
CA ARG A 241 19.82 -19.88 -9.15
C ARG A 241 19.46 -21.35 -9.33
N PHE A 242 20.12 -22.05 -10.25
CA PHE A 242 19.87 -23.47 -10.55
C PHE A 242 19.77 -24.40 -9.33
N PRO A 243 20.58 -24.25 -8.25
CA PRO A 243 20.44 -25.10 -7.06
C PRO A 243 19.08 -24.99 -6.33
N LEU A 244 18.27 -23.98 -6.65
CA LEU A 244 16.96 -23.74 -6.06
C LEU A 244 15.79 -24.20 -6.96
N MET A 245 16.07 -24.72 -8.16
CA MET A 245 15.06 -25.26 -9.06
C MET A 245 14.78 -26.74 -8.77
N GLU A 246 13.56 -27.21 -9.04
CA GLU A 246 13.23 -28.63 -8.92
C GLU A 246 13.89 -29.47 -10.02
N ASP A 247 14.46 -30.63 -9.66
CA ASP A 247 15.12 -31.56 -10.60
C ASP A 247 14.20 -31.96 -11.78
N THR A 248 12.92 -32.20 -11.50
CA THR A 248 11.93 -32.56 -12.53
C THR A 248 11.66 -31.44 -13.54
N PHE A 249 11.92 -30.19 -13.16
CA PHE A 249 11.81 -29.05 -14.05
C PHE A 249 13.07 -28.92 -14.90
N ILE A 250 14.25 -29.12 -14.30
CA ILE A 250 15.54 -29.07 -15.00
C ILE A 250 15.57 -30.07 -16.17
N GLU A 251 15.04 -31.28 -15.97
CA GLU A 251 14.93 -32.30 -17.03
C GLU A 251 14.04 -31.88 -18.22
N LYS A 252 13.10 -30.96 -18.01
CA LYS A 252 12.17 -30.48 -19.05
C LYS A 252 12.70 -29.27 -19.82
N ILE A 253 13.84 -28.70 -19.42
CA ILE A 253 14.41 -27.52 -20.07
C ILE A 253 14.82 -27.86 -21.51
N PRO A 254 14.35 -27.09 -22.52
CA PRO A 254 14.72 -27.31 -23.91
C PRO A 254 16.25 -27.27 -24.15
N PRO A 255 16.77 -28.09 -25.09
CA PRO A 255 18.22 -28.27 -25.28
C PRO A 255 18.96 -26.97 -25.64
N GLN A 256 18.29 -26.03 -26.33
CA GLN A 256 18.83 -24.70 -26.65
C GLN A 256 19.20 -23.90 -25.38
N PHE A 257 18.34 -23.97 -24.36
CA PHE A 257 18.57 -23.31 -23.08
C PHE A 257 19.55 -24.12 -22.23
N ALA A 258 19.48 -25.45 -22.26
CA ALA A 258 20.44 -26.31 -21.57
C ALA A 258 21.89 -26.07 -22.03
N GLN A 259 22.12 -25.78 -23.31
CA GLN A 259 23.44 -25.41 -23.83
C GLN A 259 23.93 -24.06 -23.31
N ALA A 260 23.06 -23.05 -23.24
CA ALA A 260 23.39 -21.75 -22.64
C ALA A 260 23.73 -21.89 -21.15
N ILE A 261 23.00 -22.75 -20.44
CA ILE A 261 23.27 -23.11 -19.04
C ILE A 261 24.63 -23.80 -18.93
N ALA A 262 24.90 -24.83 -19.74
CA ALA A 262 26.18 -25.56 -19.70
C ALA A 262 27.39 -24.64 -19.92
N LYS A 263 27.29 -23.66 -20.84
CA LYS A 263 28.33 -22.63 -21.03
C LYS A 263 28.55 -21.79 -19.77
N SER A 264 27.48 -21.42 -19.06
CA SER A 264 27.58 -20.65 -17.80
C SER A 264 28.27 -21.41 -16.65
N TYR A 265 28.07 -22.74 -16.55
CA TYR A 265 28.71 -23.59 -15.54
C TYR A 265 30.22 -23.73 -15.77
N VAL A 266 30.66 -23.71 -17.03
CA VAL A 266 32.09 -23.80 -17.38
C VAL A 266 32.84 -22.52 -17.00
N GLU A 267 32.21 -21.35 -17.08
CA GLU A 267 32.84 -20.07 -16.75
C GLU A 267 32.98 -19.81 -15.24
N LYS A 268 32.07 -20.33 -14.40
CA LYS A 268 32.10 -20.11 -12.93
C LYS A 268 32.82 -21.21 -12.12
N GLY A 269 33.20 -22.33 -12.75
CA GLY A 269 33.67 -23.51 -12.04
C GLY A 269 32.61 -24.11 -11.11
N PRO A 270 32.80 -25.32 -10.56
CA PRO A 270 31.86 -25.93 -9.63
C PRO A 270 31.94 -25.22 -8.26
N SER A 271 31.36 -24.04 -8.15
CA SER A 271 31.19 -23.38 -6.87
C SER A 271 30.23 -24.22 -6.02
N SER A 272 30.77 -24.71 -4.90
CA SER A 272 30.08 -25.42 -3.83
C SER A 272 28.70 -24.84 -3.53
N THR A 273 27.74 -25.72 -3.28
CA THR A 273 26.37 -25.47 -2.79
C THR A 273 26.25 -24.62 -1.51
N ASN A 274 27.36 -24.22 -0.90
CA ASN A 274 27.40 -23.36 0.27
C ASN A 274 27.36 -21.88 -0.13
N GLY A 275 26.16 -21.33 -0.35
CA GLY A 275 25.98 -19.88 -0.46
C GLY A 275 24.83 -19.37 -1.33
N CYS A 276 23.99 -20.23 -1.92
CA CYS A 276 22.87 -19.75 -2.74
C CYS A 276 21.76 -19.19 -1.82
N THR A 277 21.62 -17.87 -1.79
CA THR A 277 20.56 -17.20 -1.03
C THR A 277 19.21 -17.46 -1.68
N GLN A 278 18.20 -17.77 -0.87
CA GLN A 278 16.81 -17.84 -1.35
C GLN A 278 16.32 -16.43 -1.69
N ARG A 279 15.46 -16.32 -2.71
CA ARG A 279 14.77 -15.06 -3.02
C ARG A 279 13.82 -14.73 -1.88
N LEU A 280 13.55 -13.45 -1.65
CA LEU A 280 12.65 -12.98 -0.60
C LEU A 280 11.29 -13.69 -0.65
N GLY A 281 10.70 -13.81 -1.84
CA GLY A 281 9.42 -14.51 -2.07
C GLY A 281 9.40 -15.97 -1.59
N MET A 282 10.51 -16.70 -1.73
CA MET A 282 10.63 -18.11 -1.35
C MET A 282 10.61 -18.31 0.18
N THR A 283 10.90 -17.25 0.93
CA THR A 283 10.90 -17.28 2.40
C THR A 283 9.51 -17.00 2.99
N ALA A 284 8.54 -16.62 2.15
CA ALA A 284 7.20 -16.26 2.58
C ALA A 284 6.50 -17.46 3.24
N SER A 285 5.84 -17.19 4.37
CA SER A 285 5.00 -18.16 5.07
C SER A 285 3.61 -17.58 5.26
N GLU A 286 2.57 -18.38 5.02
CA GLU A 286 1.19 -18.00 5.29
C GLU A 286 0.97 -17.95 6.81
N MET A 287 0.55 -16.80 7.34
CA MET A 287 0.42 -16.57 8.77
C MET A 287 -0.96 -16.01 9.14
N ILE A 288 -1.43 -16.33 10.34
CA ILE A 288 -2.61 -15.68 10.93
C ILE A 288 -2.16 -14.42 11.67
N ILE A 289 -2.66 -13.27 11.23
CA ILE A 289 -2.40 -11.95 11.81
C ILE A 289 -3.57 -11.58 12.71
N CYS A 290 -3.31 -11.23 13.97
CA CYS A 290 -4.35 -10.84 14.92
C CYS A 290 -4.24 -9.35 15.28
N PHE A 291 -5.12 -8.52 14.73
CA PHE A 291 -5.22 -7.10 15.01
C PHE A 291 -5.94 -6.85 16.35
N ASP A 292 -5.57 -5.77 17.06
CA ASP A 292 -6.11 -5.34 18.37
C ASP A 292 -5.75 -6.26 19.57
N ALA A 293 -4.45 -6.34 19.88
CA ALA A 293 -3.97 -6.79 21.18
C ALA A 293 -4.29 -5.72 22.25
N ALA A 294 -5.13 -6.05 23.22
CA ALA A 294 -5.61 -5.10 24.21
C ALA A 294 -4.47 -4.56 25.09
N HIS A 295 -4.43 -3.24 25.28
CA HIS A 295 -3.60 -2.61 26.30
C HIS A 295 -4.50 -2.13 27.43
N LYS A 296 -4.39 -2.74 28.62
CA LYS A 296 -4.71 -2.02 29.86
C LYS A 296 -3.49 -1.82 30.76
N HIS A 297 -2.49 -2.70 30.83
CA HIS A 297 -1.52 -2.63 31.95
C HIS A 297 -0.01 -2.85 31.66
N SER A 298 0.52 -2.64 30.46
CA SER A 298 1.98 -2.79 30.25
C SER A 298 2.52 -1.77 29.27
N GLY A 299 3.24 -0.75 29.75
CA GLY A 299 3.91 0.31 28.95
C GLY A 299 5.03 -0.18 28.02
N LYS A 300 4.84 -1.32 27.34
CA LYS A 300 5.73 -1.85 26.29
C LYS A 300 5.15 -1.55 24.92
N LYS A 301 6.04 -1.29 23.95
CA LYS A 301 5.71 -1.05 22.53
C LYS A 301 4.80 -2.18 22.00
N GLN A 302 3.56 -1.83 21.68
CA GLN A 302 2.51 -2.72 21.19
C GLN A 302 2.83 -3.16 19.76
N THR A 303 2.61 -4.44 19.45
CA THR A 303 2.91 -5.08 18.15
C THR A 303 1.76 -6.00 17.79
N VAL A 304 1.55 -6.24 16.49
CA VAL A 304 0.50 -7.15 15.99
C VAL A 304 1.09 -8.56 15.92
N PRO A 305 0.60 -9.53 16.72
CA PRO A 305 1.11 -10.89 16.66
C PRO A 305 0.70 -11.57 15.35
N CYS A 306 1.68 -12.25 14.76
CA CYS A 306 1.51 -13.10 13.57
C CYS A 306 1.93 -14.52 13.93
N LEU A 307 1.04 -15.49 13.69
CA LEU A 307 1.27 -16.91 13.97
C LEU A 307 1.59 -17.66 12.69
N ASP A 308 2.76 -18.31 12.69
CA ASP A 308 3.02 -19.41 11.77
C ASP A 308 2.61 -20.71 12.47
N ILE A 309 1.55 -21.35 11.96
CA ILE A 309 0.97 -22.56 12.54
C ILE A 309 1.89 -23.77 12.37
N PHE A 310 2.66 -23.84 11.27
CA PHE A 310 3.52 -24.99 10.98
C PHE A 310 4.72 -25.04 11.90
N THR A 311 5.36 -23.88 12.08
CA THR A 311 6.54 -23.78 12.94
C THR A 311 6.17 -23.52 14.39
N GLY A 312 4.91 -23.14 14.67
CA GLY A 312 4.45 -22.66 15.97
C GLY A 312 5.12 -21.34 16.40
N ARG A 313 5.88 -20.70 15.50
CA ARG A 313 6.64 -19.48 15.78
C ARG A 313 5.74 -18.27 15.69
N VAL A 314 6.16 -17.25 16.43
CA VAL A 314 5.41 -16.03 16.60
C VAL A 314 6.26 -14.84 16.23
N PHE A 315 5.71 -14.04 15.33
CA PHE A 315 6.32 -12.84 14.81
C PHE A 315 5.51 -11.60 15.22
N LYS A 316 6.16 -10.44 15.12
CA LYS A 316 5.56 -9.13 15.40
C LYS A 316 5.58 -8.28 14.14
N LEU A 317 4.37 -7.93 13.70
CA LEU A 317 4.11 -6.93 12.70
C LEU A 317 3.96 -5.56 13.36
N CYS A 318 4.37 -4.49 12.66
CA CYS A 318 4.32 -3.14 13.18
C CYS A 318 2.88 -2.69 13.46
N LYS A 319 2.67 -1.98 14.56
CA LYS A 319 1.35 -1.51 14.97
C LYS A 319 0.68 -0.69 13.86
N PRO A 320 -0.65 -0.81 13.66
CA PRO A 320 -1.42 0.15 12.86
C PRO A 320 -1.09 1.59 13.26
N PRO A 321 -0.98 2.51 12.29
CA PRO A 321 -0.72 3.92 12.57
C PRO A 321 -1.78 4.47 13.52
N ASN A 322 -1.40 5.48 14.30
CA ASN A 322 -2.34 6.24 15.14
C ASN A 322 -3.12 5.44 16.21
N ASP A 323 -2.75 4.20 16.54
CA ASP A 323 -3.52 3.29 17.42
C ASP A 323 -4.98 3.07 16.97
N LEU A 324 -5.19 3.02 15.65
CA LEU A 324 -6.50 2.73 15.07
C LEU A 324 -7.03 1.37 15.56
N ARG A 325 -8.30 1.35 15.98
CA ARG A 325 -9.04 0.15 16.41
C ARG A 325 -10.31 -0.05 15.61
N GLU A 326 -10.80 -1.28 15.57
CA GLU A 326 -11.96 -1.67 14.75
C GLU A 326 -11.85 -1.20 13.29
N VAL A 327 -10.64 -1.32 12.72
CA VAL A 327 -10.38 -1.02 11.30
C VAL A 327 -11.02 -2.08 10.42
N GLY A 328 -11.48 -1.71 9.23
CA GLY A 328 -11.73 -2.67 8.17
C GLY A 328 -10.39 -3.23 7.69
N ILE A 329 -10.29 -4.55 7.52
CA ILE A 329 -9.07 -5.23 7.07
C ILE A 329 -9.38 -5.98 5.78
N LEU A 330 -8.47 -5.91 4.80
CA LEU A 330 -8.53 -6.66 3.56
C LEU A 330 -7.15 -7.20 3.22
N VAL A 331 -7.10 -8.44 2.77
CA VAL A 331 -5.93 -8.99 2.09
C VAL A 331 -6.33 -9.19 0.63
N SER A 332 -5.65 -8.51 -0.29
CA SER A 332 -5.94 -8.61 -1.72
C SER A 332 -5.51 -9.96 -2.29
N PRO A 333 -5.98 -10.35 -3.48
CA PRO A 333 -5.48 -11.53 -4.19
C PRO A 333 -3.97 -11.50 -4.43
N ASP A 334 -3.39 -10.30 -4.59
CA ASP A 334 -1.95 -10.06 -4.73
C ASP A 334 -1.20 -10.00 -3.39
N ASN A 335 -1.85 -10.46 -2.31
CA ASN A 335 -1.32 -10.55 -0.95
C ASN A 335 -0.95 -9.18 -0.32
N ASP A 336 -1.58 -8.09 -0.76
CA ASP A 336 -1.42 -6.80 -0.09
C ASP A 336 -2.40 -6.69 1.08
N ILE A 337 -1.91 -6.25 2.24
CA ILE A 337 -2.74 -6.06 3.42
C ILE A 337 -3.11 -4.58 3.51
N TYR A 338 -4.40 -4.31 3.58
CA TYR A 338 -4.95 -2.98 3.73
C TYR A 338 -5.76 -2.85 5.01
N ILE A 339 -5.70 -1.67 5.61
CA ILE A 339 -6.57 -1.26 6.70
C ILE A 339 -7.22 0.07 6.39
N ALA A 340 -8.49 0.22 6.76
CA ALA A 340 -9.25 1.44 6.49
C ALA A 340 -10.18 1.81 7.64
N GLY A 341 -10.30 3.11 7.90
CA GLY A 341 -11.16 3.69 8.93
C GLY A 341 -10.74 3.29 10.34
N GLY A 342 -11.72 2.91 11.15
CA GLY A 342 -11.56 2.63 12.57
C GLY A 342 -11.77 3.88 13.43
N TYR A 343 -11.42 3.76 14.70
CA TYR A 343 -11.45 4.88 15.64
C TYR A 343 -10.15 5.01 16.40
N ARG A 344 -9.87 6.24 16.83
CA ARG A 344 -8.79 6.52 17.77
C ARG A 344 -9.34 6.58 19.19
N PRO A 345 -8.79 5.83 20.15
CA PRO A 345 -9.17 5.98 21.56
C PRO A 345 -8.88 7.40 22.04
N SER A 346 -9.84 8.03 22.72
CA SER A 346 -9.60 9.28 23.45
C SER A 346 -8.72 9.00 24.66
N SER A 347 -7.82 9.93 24.99
CA SER A 347 -7.02 9.88 26.22
C SER A 347 -7.84 10.20 27.48
N SER A 348 -9.06 10.71 27.32
CA SER A 348 -9.96 11.04 28.41
C SER A 348 -10.81 9.84 28.81
N GLU A 349 -10.72 9.41 30.07
CA GLU A 349 -11.57 8.36 30.66
C GLU A 349 -13.05 8.77 30.76
N VAL A 350 -13.38 10.04 30.48
CA VAL A 350 -14.68 10.66 30.78
C VAL A 350 -15.59 10.80 29.55
N SER A 351 -15.08 10.57 28.33
CA SER A 351 -15.86 10.70 27.08
C SER A 351 -15.77 9.45 26.20
N ILE A 352 -16.93 8.95 25.74
CA ILE A 352 -17.05 7.87 24.73
C ILE A 352 -16.89 8.47 23.32
N ASP A 353 -16.16 9.57 23.18
CA ASP A 353 -15.91 10.23 21.89
C ASP A 353 -14.80 9.49 21.17
N HIS A 354 -15.11 8.27 20.72
CA HIS A 354 -14.31 7.54 19.77
C HIS A 354 -14.38 8.27 18.43
N LYS A 355 -13.42 9.16 18.19
CA LYS A 355 -13.32 9.86 16.91
C LYS A 355 -13.12 8.81 15.80
N ALA A 356 -14.11 8.73 14.92
CA ALA A 356 -14.03 7.93 13.71
C ALA A 356 -12.99 8.54 12.77
N GLU A 357 -12.20 7.69 12.14
CA GLU A 357 -11.17 8.12 11.19
C GLU A 357 -11.54 7.65 9.79
N ASN A 358 -11.01 8.35 8.79
CA ASN A 358 -11.10 7.99 7.37
C ASN A 358 -9.72 7.59 6.81
N ASP A 359 -8.78 7.27 7.69
CA ASP A 359 -7.43 6.84 7.36
C ASP A 359 -7.45 5.55 6.51
N PHE A 360 -6.62 5.48 5.48
CA PHE A 360 -6.43 4.30 4.65
C PHE A 360 -4.94 3.98 4.52
N TRP A 361 -4.56 2.73 4.78
CA TRP A 361 -3.16 2.32 4.82
C TRP A 361 -2.96 0.96 4.16
N MET A 362 -1.78 0.80 3.56
CA MET A 362 -1.29 -0.45 3.00
C MET A 362 -0.05 -0.88 3.77
N TYR A 363 0.06 -2.17 4.09
CA TYR A 363 1.24 -2.71 4.77
C TYR A 363 2.34 -3.05 3.76
N ASP A 364 3.53 -2.53 4.00
CA ASP A 364 4.74 -2.88 3.27
C ASP A 364 5.48 -4.03 3.97
N HIS A 365 5.47 -5.18 3.30
CA HIS A 365 5.99 -6.43 3.82
C HIS A 365 7.51 -6.42 4.01
N SER A 366 8.25 -5.76 3.12
CA SER A 366 9.72 -5.78 3.16
C SER A 366 10.28 -4.89 4.27
N THR A 367 9.64 -3.74 4.50
CA THR A 367 10.10 -2.76 5.49
C THR A 367 9.39 -2.86 6.84
N ASN A 368 8.36 -3.71 6.96
CA ASN A 368 7.51 -3.85 8.15
C ASN A 368 6.98 -2.49 8.62
N ARG A 369 6.34 -1.77 7.69
CA ARG A 369 5.78 -0.42 7.89
C ARG A 369 4.44 -0.28 7.19
N TRP A 370 3.61 0.64 7.70
CA TRP A 370 2.38 1.05 7.04
C TRP A 370 2.63 2.27 6.16
N LEU A 371 2.19 2.19 4.92
CA LEU A 371 2.23 3.26 3.92
C LEU A 371 0.86 3.93 3.84
N SER A 372 0.84 5.25 3.94
CA SER A 372 -0.40 6.03 3.83
C SER A 372 -0.91 5.97 2.41
N LYS A 373 -2.22 5.77 2.28
CA LYS A 373 -2.97 5.81 1.03
C LYS A 373 -4.06 6.89 1.13
N PRO A 374 -4.63 7.33 0.00
CA PRO A 374 -5.71 8.31 -0.02
C PRO A 374 -6.84 7.92 0.95
N SER A 375 -7.17 8.84 1.86
CA SER A 375 -8.21 8.63 2.87
C SER A 375 -9.58 8.36 2.24
N LEU A 376 -10.42 7.61 2.95
CA LEU A 376 -11.82 7.46 2.58
C LEU A 376 -12.52 8.82 2.54
N LEU A 377 -13.57 8.93 1.72
CA LEU A 377 -14.39 10.14 1.61
C LEU A 377 -15.17 10.42 2.90
N ARG A 378 -15.55 9.37 3.64
CA ARG A 378 -16.22 9.48 4.93
C ARG A 378 -15.53 8.62 5.99
N ALA A 379 -15.46 9.12 7.21
CA ALA A 379 -14.94 8.38 8.37
C ALA A 379 -15.90 7.25 8.79
N ARG A 380 -15.34 6.08 9.14
CA ARG A 380 -16.13 4.85 9.39
C ARG A 380 -15.44 3.98 10.44
N ILE A 381 -16.21 3.44 11.38
CA ILE A 381 -15.76 2.46 12.37
C ILE A 381 -16.39 1.10 12.03
N GLY A 382 -15.58 0.04 12.01
CA GLY A 382 -16.07 -1.33 11.78
C GLY A 382 -16.68 -1.54 10.40
N CYS A 383 -16.23 -0.81 9.37
CA CYS A 383 -16.61 -1.09 7.98
C CYS A 383 -16.01 -2.43 7.52
N LYS A 384 -16.61 -3.04 6.48
CA LYS A 384 -16.03 -4.20 5.81
C LYS A 384 -15.34 -3.77 4.53
N LEU A 385 -14.09 -4.17 4.38
CA LEU A 385 -13.33 -4.02 3.14
C LEU A 385 -13.44 -5.30 2.32
N VAL A 386 -13.75 -5.15 1.03
CA VAL A 386 -13.89 -6.27 0.10
C VAL A 386 -13.19 -5.94 -1.22
N TYR A 387 -12.41 -6.87 -1.76
CA TYR A 387 -11.84 -6.75 -3.10
C TYR A 387 -12.78 -7.41 -4.10
N CYS A 388 -13.17 -6.72 -5.16
CA CYS A 388 -14.07 -7.25 -6.20
C CYS A 388 -13.81 -6.55 -7.53
N CYS A 389 -13.74 -7.31 -8.63
CA CYS A 389 -13.56 -6.78 -9.99
C CYS A 389 -12.39 -5.78 -10.13
N GLY A 390 -11.24 -6.07 -9.51
CA GLY A 390 -10.06 -5.19 -9.59
C GLY A 390 -10.06 -3.99 -8.64
N LYS A 391 -11.14 -3.75 -7.89
CA LYS A 391 -11.30 -2.58 -7.01
C LYS A 391 -11.57 -2.98 -5.57
N MET A 392 -11.35 -2.07 -4.63
CA MET A 392 -11.64 -2.30 -3.21
C MET A 392 -12.87 -1.51 -2.79
N TYR A 393 -13.72 -2.11 -1.96
CA TYR A 393 -14.97 -1.52 -1.50
C TYR A 393 -14.98 -1.39 0.01
N ALA A 394 -15.29 -0.21 0.52
CA ALA A 394 -15.54 0.04 1.93
C ALA A 394 -17.05 0.14 2.17
N ILE A 395 -17.59 -0.83 2.91
CA ILE A 395 -19.03 -1.04 3.03
C ILE A 395 -19.49 -0.75 4.46
N GLY A 396 -20.50 0.11 4.57
CA GLY A 396 -21.23 0.40 5.81
C GLY A 396 -20.34 0.86 6.97
N GLY A 397 -20.62 0.32 8.15
CA GLY A 397 -19.97 0.67 9.41
C GLY A 397 -20.79 1.67 10.21
N ARG A 398 -20.17 2.27 11.23
CA ARG A 398 -20.80 3.31 12.06
C ARG A 398 -19.93 4.55 12.17
N VAL A 399 -20.55 5.66 12.55
CA VAL A 399 -19.87 6.91 12.88
C VAL A 399 -20.56 7.56 14.09
N TYR A 400 -19.79 8.26 14.91
CA TYR A 400 -20.31 9.09 15.99
C TYR A 400 -20.39 10.54 15.49
N GLU A 401 -21.59 10.98 15.10
CA GLU A 401 -21.86 12.32 14.57
C GLU A 401 -23.19 12.83 15.16
N GLY A 402 -23.24 14.11 15.57
CA GLY A 402 -24.45 14.71 16.13
C GLY A 402 -24.92 14.02 17.42
N ASP A 403 -26.19 13.60 17.45
CA ASP A 403 -26.87 13.08 18.64
C ASP A 403 -26.51 11.62 19.00
N GLY A 404 -25.52 11.02 18.34
CA GLY A 404 -24.96 9.75 18.78
C GLY A 404 -24.41 8.84 17.68
N ARG A 405 -24.64 7.53 17.86
CA ARG A 405 -24.11 6.46 17.03
C ARG A 405 -25.00 6.24 15.80
N ASN A 406 -24.45 6.46 14.62
CA ASN A 406 -25.16 6.33 13.35
C ASN A 406 -24.58 5.21 12.49
N SER A 407 -25.42 4.27 12.06
CA SER A 407 -25.07 3.25 11.06
C SER A 407 -25.03 3.85 9.66
N LEU A 408 -24.12 3.38 8.81
CA LEU A 408 -23.93 3.90 7.47
C LEU A 408 -24.50 2.94 6.42
N LYS A 409 -25.14 3.53 5.40
CA LYS A 409 -25.53 2.82 4.17
C LYS A 409 -24.57 3.07 3.00
N SER A 410 -23.73 4.09 3.11
CA SER A 410 -22.83 4.50 2.03
C SER A 410 -21.77 3.45 1.77
N VAL A 411 -21.41 3.30 0.50
CA VAL A 411 -20.35 2.42 0.03
C VAL A 411 -19.40 3.24 -0.82
N GLU A 412 -18.11 3.03 -0.60
CA GLU A 412 -17.05 3.71 -1.34
C GLU A 412 -16.21 2.67 -2.07
N CYS A 413 -15.75 3.02 -3.27
CA CYS A 413 -14.93 2.20 -4.14
C CYS A 413 -13.58 2.89 -4.35
N TYR A 414 -12.49 2.19 -4.04
CA TYR A 414 -11.14 2.62 -4.31
C TYR A 414 -10.64 1.99 -5.61
N ASP A 415 -10.18 2.85 -6.51
CA ASP A 415 -9.48 2.46 -7.73
C ASP A 415 -7.97 2.65 -7.51
N SER A 416 -7.18 1.57 -7.66
CA SER A 416 -5.74 1.63 -7.46
C SER A 416 -5.01 2.41 -8.54
N ARG A 417 -5.59 2.52 -9.75
CA ARG A 417 -5.01 3.25 -10.88
C ARG A 417 -5.14 4.75 -10.67
N GLU A 418 -6.37 5.19 -10.45
CA GLU A 418 -6.69 6.59 -10.16
C GLU A 418 -6.25 7.02 -8.75
N ASN A 419 -5.83 6.07 -7.92
CA ASN A 419 -5.40 6.28 -6.53
C ASN A 419 -6.38 7.19 -5.78
N CYS A 420 -7.68 6.88 -5.87
CA CYS A 420 -8.73 7.68 -5.23
C CYS A 420 -9.96 6.84 -4.87
N TRP A 421 -10.72 7.35 -3.89
CA TRP A 421 -12.01 6.81 -3.51
C TRP A 421 -13.13 7.53 -4.24
N THR A 422 -14.14 6.78 -4.68
CA THR A 422 -15.37 7.29 -5.29
C THR A 422 -16.58 6.71 -4.58
N THR A 423 -17.69 7.45 -4.54
CA THR A 423 -18.95 6.92 -4.00
C THR A 423 -19.64 6.05 -5.04
N VAL A 424 -20.17 4.91 -4.62
CA VAL A 424 -21.03 4.03 -5.43
C VAL A 424 -22.42 3.93 -4.82
N CYS A 425 -23.34 3.21 -5.45
CA CYS A 425 -24.71 3.02 -4.99
C CYS A 425 -24.73 2.54 -3.54
N ALA A 426 -25.43 3.30 -2.69
CA ALA A 426 -25.56 3.00 -1.27
C ALA A 426 -26.41 1.75 -1.05
N MET A 427 -26.13 1.02 0.03
CA MET A 427 -26.97 -0.09 0.46
C MET A 427 -28.42 0.37 0.68
N PRO A 428 -29.42 -0.47 0.39
CA PRO A 428 -30.82 -0.17 0.68
C PRO A 428 -31.10 0.08 2.17
N VAL A 429 -30.30 -0.52 3.05
CA VAL A 429 -30.43 -0.44 4.52
C VAL A 429 -29.08 -0.07 5.13
N ALA A 430 -29.07 0.78 6.15
CA ALA A 430 -27.86 1.12 6.90
C ALA A 430 -27.44 -0.05 7.80
N MET A 431 -26.14 -0.42 7.75
CA MET A 431 -25.66 -1.66 8.35
C MET A 431 -24.40 -1.46 9.18
N GLU A 432 -24.43 -1.98 10.41
CA GLU A 432 -23.29 -2.08 11.33
C GLU A 432 -23.16 -3.51 11.84
N PHE A 433 -21.95 -3.99 12.11
CA PHE A 433 -21.71 -5.41 12.46
C PHE A 433 -22.15 -6.43 11.39
N HIS A 434 -22.25 -5.98 10.13
CA HIS A 434 -22.47 -6.85 8.98
C HIS A 434 -21.19 -7.60 8.62
N ASN A 435 -21.32 -8.66 7.82
CA ASN A 435 -20.19 -9.21 7.07
C ASN A 435 -20.39 -8.96 5.59
N ALA A 436 -19.28 -8.85 4.87
CA ALA A 436 -19.26 -8.73 3.43
C ALA A 436 -18.22 -9.70 2.87
N VAL A 437 -18.58 -10.41 1.80
CA VAL A 437 -17.70 -11.36 1.11
C VAL A 437 -17.85 -11.18 -0.40
N GLU A 438 -16.77 -11.42 -1.15
CA GLU A 438 -16.80 -11.48 -2.60
C GLU A 438 -17.00 -12.91 -3.07
N TYR A 439 -17.85 -13.12 -4.08
CA TYR A 439 -17.94 -14.38 -4.79
C TYR A 439 -18.40 -14.16 -6.24
N LYS A 440 -17.68 -14.75 -7.21
CA LYS A 440 -18.01 -14.66 -8.64
C LYS A 440 -18.33 -13.22 -9.08
N GLU A 441 -17.42 -12.29 -8.79
CA GLU A 441 -17.51 -10.87 -9.21
C GLU A 441 -18.69 -10.09 -8.61
N LYS A 442 -19.29 -10.60 -7.54
CA LYS A 442 -20.35 -9.91 -6.79
C LYS A 442 -19.99 -9.83 -5.32
N ILE A 443 -20.49 -8.79 -4.67
CA ILE A 443 -20.30 -8.60 -3.22
C ILE A 443 -21.58 -8.97 -2.50
N TYR A 444 -21.47 -9.79 -1.48
CA TYR A 444 -22.57 -10.30 -0.68
C TYR A 444 -22.48 -9.74 0.72
N VAL A 445 -23.53 -9.09 1.20
CA VAL A 445 -23.59 -8.45 2.51
C VAL A 445 -24.68 -9.07 3.36
N LEU A 446 -24.33 -9.51 4.57
CA LEU A 446 -25.22 -10.25 5.46
C LEU A 446 -25.28 -9.59 6.84
N GLN A 447 -26.50 -9.28 7.28
CA GLN A 447 -26.78 -8.83 8.64
C GLN A 447 -28.23 -9.09 9.03
N GLY A 448 -28.46 -9.87 10.11
CA GLY A 448 -29.79 -10.09 10.65
C GLY A 448 -30.70 -10.76 9.63
N GLU A 449 -31.81 -10.10 9.28
CA GLU A 449 -32.77 -10.56 8.26
C GLU A 449 -32.38 -10.12 6.85
N PHE A 450 -31.36 -9.27 6.69
CA PHE A 450 -30.97 -8.74 5.40
C PHE A 450 -29.83 -9.56 4.81
N PHE A 451 -30.08 -10.11 3.61
CA PHE A 451 -29.06 -10.66 2.74
C PHE A 451 -29.11 -9.95 1.40
N LEU A 452 -28.07 -9.18 1.11
CA LEU A 452 -27.95 -8.35 -0.08
C LEU A 452 -26.82 -8.85 -0.98
N PHE A 453 -26.95 -8.61 -2.27
CA PHE A 453 -25.84 -8.67 -3.22
C PHE A 453 -25.69 -7.35 -3.96
N TYR A 454 -24.45 -7.03 -4.33
CA TYR A 454 -24.08 -5.89 -5.14
C TYR A 454 -23.41 -6.36 -6.42
N GLU A 455 -23.84 -5.82 -7.55
CA GLU A 455 -23.23 -6.01 -8.87
C GLU A 455 -22.43 -4.76 -9.24
N PRO A 456 -21.10 -4.77 -9.10
CA PRO A 456 -20.25 -3.61 -9.40
C PRO A 456 -20.44 -3.03 -10.80
N GLN A 457 -20.62 -3.90 -11.80
CA GLN A 457 -20.77 -3.49 -13.20
C GLN A 457 -22.05 -2.68 -13.47
N LYS A 458 -23.10 -2.90 -12.67
CA LYS A 458 -24.41 -2.23 -12.81
C LYS A 458 -24.66 -1.16 -11.75
N ASP A 459 -23.75 -1.03 -10.78
CA ASP A 459 -23.92 -0.21 -9.60
C ASP A 459 -25.28 -0.43 -8.91
N TYR A 460 -25.63 -1.71 -8.68
CA TYR A 460 -26.97 -2.13 -8.28
C TYR A 460 -26.95 -3.09 -7.09
N TRP A 461 -27.89 -2.89 -6.16
CA TRP A 461 -28.15 -3.77 -5.02
C TRP A 461 -29.43 -4.58 -5.21
N GLY A 462 -29.35 -5.88 -4.98
CA GLY A 462 -30.51 -6.77 -4.91
C GLY A 462 -30.61 -7.52 -3.58
N PHE A 463 -31.78 -8.11 -3.35
CA PHE A 463 -32.08 -8.91 -2.15
C PHE A 463 -32.01 -10.40 -2.46
N LEU A 464 -31.54 -11.19 -1.51
CA LEU A 464 -31.51 -12.66 -1.54
C LEU A 464 -32.37 -13.25 -0.42
N THR A 465 -32.54 -14.56 -0.49
CA THR A 465 -33.26 -15.32 0.53
C THR A 465 -32.57 -15.17 1.89
N PRO A 466 -33.25 -14.66 2.93
CA PRO A 466 -32.64 -14.45 4.25
C PRO A 466 -32.17 -15.77 4.87
N MET A 467 -31.26 -15.66 5.84
CA MET A 467 -30.81 -16.80 6.64
C MET A 467 -31.99 -17.49 7.33
N THR A 468 -31.89 -18.80 7.55
CA THR A 468 -32.93 -19.57 8.25
C THR A 468 -33.16 -19.03 9.66
N VAL A 469 -32.07 -18.62 10.31
CA VAL A 469 -32.12 -17.95 11.61
C VAL A 469 -31.42 -16.59 11.53
N PRO A 470 -32.18 -15.48 11.53
CA PRO A 470 -31.64 -14.13 11.50
C PRO A 470 -30.72 -13.84 12.69
N ARG A 471 -29.51 -13.37 12.41
CA ARG A 471 -28.49 -13.09 13.43
C ARG A 471 -27.52 -11.99 13.00
N ILE A 472 -27.00 -11.26 13.98
CA ILE A 472 -25.99 -10.21 13.82
C ILE A 472 -24.65 -10.65 14.40
N GLN A 473 -23.55 -9.94 14.10
CA GLN A 473 -22.22 -10.25 14.64
C GLN A 473 -21.74 -11.68 14.37
N GLY A 474 -22.32 -12.37 13.38
CA GLY A 474 -21.79 -13.65 12.92
C GLY A 474 -20.52 -13.47 12.10
N LEU A 475 -20.07 -14.55 11.47
CA LEU A 475 -18.87 -14.58 10.67
C LEU A 475 -19.21 -15.16 9.30
N ALA A 476 -18.83 -14.47 8.23
CA ALA A 476 -19.05 -14.96 6.87
C ALA A 476 -17.74 -15.20 6.14
N ALA A 477 -17.65 -16.30 5.40
CA ALA A 477 -16.56 -16.56 4.47
C ALA A 477 -17.05 -17.40 3.30
N VAL A 478 -16.42 -17.23 2.15
CA VAL A 478 -16.64 -18.09 0.99
C VAL A 478 -15.77 -19.33 1.14
N TYR A 479 -16.36 -20.50 1.03
CA TYR A 479 -15.61 -21.75 1.01
C TYR A 479 -16.14 -22.64 -0.12
N LYS A 480 -15.24 -23.01 -1.04
CA LYS A 480 -15.58 -23.68 -2.30
C LYS A 480 -16.61 -22.86 -3.09
N ASN A 481 -17.84 -23.35 -3.22
CA ASN A 481 -18.91 -22.72 -4.00
C ASN A 481 -20.08 -22.20 -3.14
N SER A 482 -19.85 -21.99 -1.85
CA SER A 482 -20.91 -21.57 -0.93
C SER A 482 -20.43 -20.49 0.03
N ILE A 483 -21.36 -19.62 0.45
CA ILE A 483 -21.13 -18.64 1.51
C ILE A 483 -21.48 -19.31 2.84
N TYR A 484 -20.48 -19.49 3.69
CA TYR A 484 -20.68 -20.00 5.04
C TYR A 484 -20.94 -18.82 5.97
N TYR A 485 -21.97 -18.94 6.81
CA TYR A 485 -22.28 -17.99 7.87
C TYR A 485 -22.32 -18.72 9.21
N ILE A 486 -21.34 -18.42 10.06
CA ILE A 486 -21.06 -19.13 11.31
C ILE A 486 -21.31 -18.22 12.50
N ALA A 487 -21.99 -18.77 13.50
CA ALA A 487 -22.27 -18.13 14.77
C ALA A 487 -23.01 -16.78 14.65
N GLY A 488 -23.21 -16.11 15.77
CA GLY A 488 -23.81 -14.77 15.85
C GLY A 488 -24.77 -14.65 17.02
N THR A 489 -25.43 -13.50 17.10
CA THR A 489 -26.39 -13.16 18.16
C THR A 489 -27.77 -13.01 17.54
N CYS A 490 -28.75 -13.76 18.06
CA CYS A 490 -30.16 -13.67 17.67
C CYS A 490 -30.86 -12.47 18.31
N GLY A 491 -32.07 -12.14 17.84
CA GLY A 491 -32.87 -11.02 18.36
C GLY A 491 -33.18 -11.10 19.87
N ASN A 492 -33.18 -12.31 20.44
CA ASN A 492 -33.31 -12.53 21.89
C ASN A 492 -31.99 -12.33 22.67
N HIS A 493 -30.95 -11.79 22.05
CA HIS A 493 -29.59 -11.64 22.59
C HIS A 493 -28.88 -12.96 22.95
N GLN A 494 -29.41 -14.10 22.50
CA GLN A 494 -28.76 -15.40 22.66
C GLN A 494 -27.69 -15.56 21.59
N ARG A 495 -26.48 -15.93 22.02
CA ARG A 495 -25.40 -16.31 21.11
C ARG A 495 -25.64 -17.73 20.61
N MET A 496 -25.48 -17.91 19.31
CA MET A 496 -25.53 -19.21 18.67
C MET A 496 -24.20 -19.51 17.99
N PHE A 497 -23.89 -20.80 17.88
CA PHE A 497 -22.71 -21.33 17.20
C PHE A 497 -23.10 -22.16 15.97
N THR A 498 -24.29 -21.91 15.43
CA THR A 498 -24.83 -22.62 14.27
C THR A 498 -24.04 -22.29 13.01
N VAL A 499 -23.94 -23.28 12.12
CA VAL A 499 -23.30 -23.12 10.82
C VAL A 499 -24.33 -23.30 9.72
N GLU A 500 -24.48 -22.29 8.88
CA GLU A 500 -25.29 -22.37 7.67
C GLU A 500 -24.42 -22.09 6.44
N ALA A 501 -24.61 -22.85 5.38
CA ALA A 501 -23.96 -22.65 4.09
C ALA A 501 -25.01 -22.32 3.03
N TYR A 502 -24.85 -21.18 2.37
CA TYR A 502 -25.70 -20.73 1.28
C TYR A 502 -25.11 -21.12 -0.06
N ASP A 503 -25.87 -21.90 -0.82
CA ASP A 503 -25.60 -22.20 -2.21
C ASP A 503 -26.23 -21.11 -3.08
N ILE A 504 -25.39 -20.38 -3.81
CA ILE A 504 -25.79 -19.25 -4.65
C ILE A 504 -26.48 -19.70 -5.92
N GLU A 505 -26.07 -20.84 -6.49
CA GLU A 505 -26.67 -21.37 -7.73
C GLU A 505 -28.08 -21.90 -7.45
N LEU A 506 -28.28 -22.51 -6.27
CA LEU A 506 -29.58 -23.03 -5.84
C LEU A 506 -30.43 -22.01 -5.06
N ASN A 507 -29.87 -20.84 -4.72
CA ASN A 507 -30.48 -19.83 -3.84
C ASN A 507 -31.06 -20.45 -2.55
N LYS A 508 -30.28 -21.29 -1.87
CA LYS A 508 -30.77 -22.08 -0.74
C LYS A 508 -29.76 -22.19 0.40
N TRP A 509 -30.26 -22.02 1.62
CA TRP A 509 -29.50 -22.28 2.85
C TRP A 509 -29.52 -23.76 3.22
N THR A 510 -28.37 -24.27 3.65
CA THR A 510 -28.20 -25.63 4.17
C THR A 510 -27.55 -25.58 5.54
N ARG A 511 -28.08 -26.35 6.50
CA ARG A 511 -27.49 -26.45 7.83
C ARG A 511 -26.30 -27.42 7.80
N LYS A 512 -25.21 -27.02 8.45
CA LYS A 512 -23.97 -27.82 8.62
C LYS A 512 -23.75 -28.11 10.10
N LYS A 513 -22.69 -28.85 10.43
CA LYS A 513 -22.33 -29.14 11.81
C LYS A 513 -22.00 -27.86 12.59
N ASP A 514 -22.78 -27.65 13.65
CA ASP A 514 -22.59 -26.55 14.59
C ASP A 514 -21.22 -26.63 15.26
N PHE A 515 -20.62 -25.47 15.55
CA PHE A 515 -19.31 -25.40 16.20
C PHE A 515 -19.40 -25.90 17.66
N PRO A 516 -18.56 -26.86 18.07
CA PRO A 516 -18.63 -27.46 19.41
C PRO A 516 -18.04 -26.51 20.46
N CYS A 517 -18.82 -25.52 20.87
CA CYS A 517 -18.49 -24.66 22.00
C CYS A 517 -19.42 -24.92 23.19
N ASP A 518 -18.84 -24.99 24.39
CA ASP A 518 -19.61 -24.96 25.63
C ASP A 518 -20.22 -23.57 25.81
N GLU A 519 -21.54 -23.51 25.99
CA GLU A 519 -22.30 -22.27 26.22
C GLU A 519 -21.84 -21.52 27.48
N SER A 520 -21.23 -22.23 28.44
CA SER A 520 -20.67 -21.65 29.66
C SER A 520 -19.45 -20.76 29.39
N ILE A 521 -18.75 -21.01 28.28
CA ILE A 521 -17.59 -20.26 27.85
C ILE A 521 -18.08 -19.13 26.93
N ASN A 522 -17.58 -17.92 27.15
CA ASN A 522 -17.89 -16.77 26.30
C ASN A 522 -16.74 -16.52 25.30
N PRO A 523 -16.60 -17.36 24.25
CA PRO A 523 -15.49 -17.20 23.32
C PRO A 523 -15.75 -16.03 22.38
N TYR A 524 -14.65 -15.49 21.89
CA TYR A 524 -14.62 -14.56 20.77
C TYR A 524 -14.06 -15.32 19.58
N LEU A 525 -14.80 -15.31 18.48
CA LEU A 525 -14.53 -16.12 17.30
C LEU A 525 -14.14 -15.24 16.13
N LYS A 526 -13.21 -15.71 15.31
CA LYS A 526 -12.90 -15.17 13.98
C LYS A 526 -12.78 -16.27 12.96
N LEU A 527 -13.37 -16.05 11.80
CA LEU A 527 -13.37 -16.98 10.68
C LEU A 527 -12.29 -16.55 9.70
N VAL A 528 -11.42 -17.48 9.35
CA VAL A 528 -10.35 -17.25 8.39
C VAL A 528 -10.28 -18.42 7.42
N LEU A 529 -9.87 -18.13 6.18
CA LEU A 529 -9.44 -19.14 5.23
C LEU A 529 -7.93 -19.25 5.33
N PHE A 530 -7.46 -20.45 5.64
CA PHE A 530 -6.04 -20.76 5.76
C PHE A 530 -5.78 -22.04 4.98
N GLN A 531 -4.80 -22.04 4.07
CA GLN A 531 -4.53 -23.14 3.13
C GLN A 531 -5.77 -23.65 2.39
N ASN A 532 -6.61 -22.73 1.91
CA ASN A 532 -7.87 -23.05 1.24
C ASN A 532 -8.83 -23.92 2.08
N LYS A 533 -8.71 -23.89 3.41
CA LYS A 533 -9.62 -24.56 4.35
C LYS A 533 -10.20 -23.56 5.34
N LEU A 534 -11.43 -23.84 5.75
CA LEU A 534 -12.15 -22.99 6.68
C LEU A 534 -11.66 -23.23 8.11
N HIS A 535 -11.25 -22.16 8.79
CA HIS A 535 -10.75 -22.22 10.15
C HIS A 535 -11.43 -21.20 11.07
N LEU A 536 -11.70 -21.60 12.30
CA LEU A 536 -12.16 -20.74 13.38
C LEU A 536 -11.02 -20.50 14.38
N PHE A 537 -10.62 -19.24 14.49
CA PHE A 537 -9.75 -18.76 15.55
C PHE A 537 -10.61 -18.41 16.77
N VAL A 538 -10.34 -19.06 17.90
CA VAL A 538 -11.17 -19.04 19.09
C VAL A 538 -10.36 -18.50 20.26
N ARG A 539 -10.78 -17.37 20.80
CA ARG A 539 -10.26 -16.82 22.05
C ARG A 539 -11.24 -17.11 23.18
N ALA A 540 -10.87 -17.99 24.10
CA ALA A 540 -11.66 -18.34 25.26
C ALA A 540 -10.99 -17.85 26.55
N THR A 541 -11.80 -17.40 27.51
CA THR A 541 -11.34 -17.16 28.89
C THR A 541 -11.73 -18.36 29.72
N GLN A 542 -10.74 -19.12 30.16
CA GLN A 542 -10.93 -20.24 31.06
C GLN A 542 -10.75 -19.76 32.49
N VAL A 543 -11.69 -20.11 33.36
CA VAL A 543 -11.60 -19.84 34.80
C VAL A 543 -11.32 -21.16 35.50
N THR A 544 -10.12 -21.31 36.06
CA THR A 544 -9.78 -22.45 36.93
C THR A 544 -9.88 -22.00 38.39
N VAL A 545 -10.35 -22.90 39.25
CA VAL A 545 -10.38 -22.69 40.70
C VAL A 545 -9.34 -23.60 41.31
N GLU A 546 -8.21 -23.03 41.72
CA GLU A 546 -7.17 -23.73 42.47
C GLU A 546 -7.17 -23.18 43.89
N GLU A 547 -7.33 -24.05 44.91
CA GLU A 547 -7.23 -23.65 46.32
C GLU A 547 -8.11 -22.44 46.73
N HIS A 548 -9.34 -22.36 46.22
CA HIS A 548 -10.28 -21.22 46.41
C HIS A 548 -9.82 -19.89 45.79
N VAL A 549 -8.81 -19.91 44.91
CA VAL A 549 -8.37 -18.77 44.11
C VAL A 549 -8.86 -18.95 42.67
N PHE A 550 -9.65 -17.98 42.19
CA PHE A 550 -10.04 -17.91 40.78
C PHE A 550 -8.84 -17.47 39.93
N ARG A 551 -8.35 -18.35 39.07
CA ARG A 551 -7.35 -18.05 38.05
C ARG A 551 -8.02 -17.98 36.69
N THR A 552 -7.96 -16.82 36.04
CA THR A 552 -8.40 -16.65 34.66
C THR A 552 -7.23 -16.83 33.72
N SER A 553 -7.24 -17.84 32.86
CA SER A 553 -6.31 -17.97 31.73
C SER A 553 -7.03 -17.64 30.43
N ARG A 554 -6.35 -16.91 29.53
CA ARG A 554 -6.83 -16.66 28.18
C ARG A 554 -6.12 -17.63 27.26
N LYS A 555 -6.89 -18.46 26.55
CA LYS A 555 -6.37 -19.43 25.59
C LYS A 555 -6.88 -19.11 24.20
N ASN A 556 -5.97 -19.20 23.23
CA ASN A 556 -6.31 -19.10 21.83
C ASN A 556 -6.19 -20.50 21.20
N SER A 557 -7.15 -20.85 20.35
CA SER A 557 -7.21 -22.14 19.70
C SER A 557 -7.64 -21.97 18.25
N LEU A 558 -7.14 -22.84 17.38
CA LEU A 558 -7.54 -22.90 15.99
C LEU A 558 -8.28 -24.21 15.73
N TYR A 559 -9.47 -24.09 15.14
CA TYR A 559 -10.27 -25.22 14.71
C TYR A 559 -10.37 -25.21 13.19
N GLN A 560 -10.15 -26.35 12.56
CA GLN A 560 -10.34 -26.56 11.13
C GLN A 560 -11.67 -27.28 10.91
N TYR A 561 -12.44 -26.83 9.92
CA TYR A 561 -13.62 -27.54 9.44
C TYR A 561 -13.22 -28.55 8.37
N ASP A 562 -13.66 -29.79 8.55
CA ASP A 562 -13.60 -30.85 7.55
C ASP A 562 -14.97 -31.00 6.89
N ASP A 563 -15.04 -30.65 5.62
CA ASP A 563 -16.28 -30.67 4.86
C ASP A 563 -16.67 -32.07 4.36
N ILE A 564 -15.74 -33.03 4.34
CA ILE A 564 -16.03 -34.42 3.97
C ILE A 564 -16.79 -35.11 5.10
N THR A 565 -16.33 -34.91 6.34
CA THR A 565 -16.94 -35.51 7.53
C THR A 565 -17.99 -34.62 8.21
N ASP A 566 -18.09 -33.36 7.79
CA ASP A 566 -18.90 -32.31 8.43
C ASP A 566 -18.58 -32.19 9.93
N GLN A 567 -17.30 -32.00 10.26
CA GLN A 567 -16.82 -31.91 11.64
C GLN A 567 -15.78 -30.81 11.85
N TRP A 568 -15.71 -30.31 13.08
CA TRP A 568 -14.69 -29.35 13.53
C TRP A 568 -13.61 -30.07 14.32
N MET A 569 -12.35 -29.91 13.92
CA MET A 569 -11.18 -30.48 14.61
C MET A 569 -10.29 -29.37 15.15
N LYS A 570 -9.86 -29.49 16.41
CA LYS A 570 -8.87 -28.59 16.99
C LYS A 570 -7.49 -28.92 16.44
N VAL A 571 -6.88 -28.00 15.70
CA VAL A 571 -5.58 -28.21 15.03
C VAL A 571 -4.42 -27.54 15.73
N TYR A 572 -4.70 -26.49 16.54
CA TYR A 572 -3.67 -25.76 17.27
C TYR A 572 -4.22 -25.14 18.56
N GLU A 573 -3.39 -25.05 19.59
CA GLU A 573 -3.65 -24.30 20.82
C GLU A 573 -2.38 -23.53 21.19
N THR A 574 -2.52 -22.22 21.46
CA THR A 574 -1.38 -21.39 21.85
C THR A 574 -0.90 -21.77 23.26
N PRO A 575 0.42 -21.75 23.51
CA PRO A 575 0.95 -21.84 24.87
C PRO A 575 0.44 -20.68 25.75
N ASP A 576 0.36 -20.92 27.07
CA ASP A 576 -0.16 -19.94 28.02
C ASP A 576 0.62 -18.62 27.98
N ARG A 577 -0.10 -17.49 28.10
CA ARG A 577 0.43 -16.11 28.20
C ARG A 577 1.17 -15.56 26.97
N LEU A 578 1.16 -16.25 25.82
CA LEU A 578 1.86 -15.76 24.64
C LEU A 578 1.26 -14.46 24.08
N TRP A 579 -0.08 -14.36 24.03
CA TRP A 579 -0.80 -13.20 23.53
C TRP A 579 -1.99 -12.84 24.39
N ASP A 580 -2.13 -11.56 24.71
CA ASP A 580 -3.34 -11.02 25.30
C ASP A 580 -4.20 -10.29 24.25
N LEU A 581 -5.03 -11.06 23.53
CA LEU A 581 -5.96 -10.51 22.54
C LEU A 581 -7.18 -9.88 23.21
N GLY A 582 -7.60 -8.71 22.70
CA GLY A 582 -8.77 -7.99 23.18
C GLY A 582 -10.10 -8.68 22.86
N ARG A 583 -11.22 -8.05 23.25
CA ARG A 583 -12.57 -8.51 22.88
C ARG A 583 -12.93 -8.20 21.42
N HIS A 584 -12.29 -7.18 20.84
CA HIS A 584 -12.55 -6.67 19.49
C HIS A 584 -11.41 -7.01 18.53
N PHE A 585 -10.62 -8.04 18.84
CA PHE A 585 -9.57 -8.50 17.94
C PHE A 585 -10.17 -8.90 16.60
N GLU A 586 -9.44 -8.69 15.52
CA GLU A 586 -9.78 -9.17 14.17
C GLU A 586 -8.64 -10.02 13.63
N CYS A 587 -8.95 -10.97 12.75
CA CYS A 587 -7.95 -11.83 12.14
C CYS A 587 -7.91 -11.64 10.63
N ALA A 588 -6.71 -11.72 10.08
CA ALA A 588 -6.47 -11.83 8.65
C ALA A 588 -5.42 -12.92 8.38
N VAL A 589 -5.43 -13.46 7.17
CA VAL A 589 -4.43 -14.43 6.71
C VAL A 589 -3.71 -13.82 5.53
N ALA A 590 -2.39 -13.78 5.59
CA ALA A 590 -1.55 -13.30 4.51
C ALA A 590 -0.21 -14.05 4.52
N LYS A 591 0.45 -14.10 3.37
CA LYS A 591 1.84 -14.54 3.25
C LYS A 591 2.75 -13.40 3.71
N LEU A 592 3.53 -13.64 4.76
CA LEU A 592 4.48 -12.68 5.32
C LEU A 592 5.89 -13.23 5.21
N TYR A 593 6.89 -12.34 5.11
CA TYR A 593 8.31 -12.72 5.12
C TYR A 593 8.82 -12.76 6.57
N PRO A 594 9.12 -13.94 7.15
CA PRO A 594 9.60 -14.05 8.52
C PRO A 594 10.87 -13.22 8.78
N GLN A 595 11.71 -13.06 7.76
CA GLN A 595 12.97 -12.32 7.83
C GLN A 595 12.77 -10.80 8.02
N CYS A 596 11.65 -10.26 7.54
CA CYS A 596 11.30 -8.83 7.67
C CYS A 596 10.57 -8.52 8.98
N LEU A 597 10.14 -9.55 9.73
CA LEU A 597 9.39 -9.40 10.97
C LEU A 597 10.28 -9.48 12.21
N GLN A 598 9.84 -8.83 13.28
CA GLN A 598 10.52 -8.97 14.57
C GLN A 598 10.14 -10.32 15.20
N LYS A 599 11.15 -11.17 15.47
CA LYS A 599 10.93 -12.46 16.15
C LYS A 599 10.63 -12.25 17.64
N VAL A 600 9.64 -12.97 18.16
CA VAL A 600 9.26 -12.93 19.60
C VAL A 600 9.82 -14.11 20.37
N LEU A 601 9.67 -15.31 19.81
CA LEU A 601 10.00 -16.61 20.38
C LEU A 601 10.50 -17.53 19.27
#